data_AF-R6JTT7-F1
#
_entry.id   AF-R6JTT7-F1
#
_cell.length_a   1.000
_cell.length_b   1.000
_cell.length_c   1.000
_cell.angle_alpha   90.00
_cell.angle_beta   90.00
_cell.angle_gamma   90.00
#
_symmetry.space_group_name_H-M   'P 1'
#
loop_
_entity.id
_entity.type
_entity.pdbx_description
1 polymer ?
#
loop_
_entity_poly.entity_id
_entity_poly.type
_entity_poly.pdbx_seq_one_letter_code
_entity_poly.pdbx_strand_id
1 'polypeptide(L)'
;MVRSHLAFVQQSIDSLDSKLDELVAPYENAISLLCTIPGIDRASAITIISEIGTDMTQFNSSERLCCWAGLTPGNNESAGKKKSVRITRAGVYLKPALVQCVHAAVKSTTTPYYKNKCERIAKRRGKKRAKIAIARMLLTAVYQMLSTGETWNHCKDDLTVFYGHDYAAMEGLLAGADGWLSGFPAVLPKQCRRLQDACFAK
;
A
#
# COMPACT_ATOMS: atom_id res chain seq x y z
N MET A 1 -30.28 16.57 -32.10
CA MET A 1 -30.18 15.18 -31.61
C MET A 1 -28.84 14.88 -30.93
N VAL A 2 -27.68 15.11 -31.58
CA VAL A 2 -26.37 14.83 -30.94
C VAL A 2 -26.07 15.74 -29.74
N ARG A 3 -26.31 17.06 -29.87
CA ARG A 3 -26.09 18.03 -28.77
C ARG A 3 -27.00 17.79 -27.56
N SER A 4 -28.24 17.40 -27.79
CA SER A 4 -29.19 17.07 -26.71
C SER A 4 -28.79 15.79 -25.96
N HIS A 5 -28.27 14.78 -26.67
CA HIS A 5 -27.73 13.58 -26.03
C HIS A 5 -26.47 13.88 -25.21
N LEU A 6 -25.55 14.72 -25.71
CA LEU A 6 -24.38 15.16 -24.95
C LEU A 6 -24.78 15.89 -23.65
N ALA A 7 -25.74 16.79 -23.72
CA ALA A 7 -26.24 17.49 -22.54
C ALA A 7 -26.85 16.53 -21.51
N PHE A 8 -27.61 15.53 -21.97
CA PHE A 8 -28.17 14.49 -21.09
C PHE A 8 -27.09 13.65 -20.39
N VAL A 9 -26.06 13.22 -21.12
CA VAL A 9 -24.95 12.46 -20.54
C VAL A 9 -24.19 13.31 -19.53
N GLN A 10 -23.91 14.58 -19.83
CA GLN A 10 -23.25 15.48 -18.90
C GLN A 10 -24.06 15.65 -17.60
N GLN A 11 -25.37 15.91 -17.73
CA GLN A 11 -26.25 16.02 -16.57
C GLN A 11 -26.29 14.73 -15.73
N SER A 12 -26.19 13.57 -16.38
CA SER A 12 -26.12 12.28 -15.69
C SER A 12 -24.81 12.10 -14.94
N ILE A 13 -23.68 12.56 -15.51
CA ILE A 13 -22.37 12.58 -14.83
C ILE A 13 -22.43 13.50 -13.62
N ASP A 14 -22.89 14.74 -13.79
CA ASP A 14 -22.95 15.73 -12.70
C ASP A 14 -23.85 15.25 -11.53
N SER A 15 -24.95 14.57 -11.86
CA SER A 15 -25.85 13.96 -10.87
C SER A 15 -25.17 12.82 -10.09
N LEU A 16 -24.33 12.02 -10.75
CA LEU A 16 -23.57 10.96 -10.10
C LEU A 16 -22.43 11.51 -9.26
N ASP A 17 -21.73 12.53 -9.73
CA ASP A 17 -20.65 13.20 -8.99
C ASP A 17 -21.18 13.81 -7.69
N SER A 18 -22.35 14.48 -7.75
CA SER A 18 -23.00 15.04 -6.56
C SER A 18 -23.35 13.96 -5.52
N LYS A 19 -23.86 12.81 -5.98
CA LYS A 19 -24.14 11.66 -5.09
C LYS A 19 -22.88 11.04 -4.53
N LEU A 20 -21.81 11.00 -5.31
CA LEU A 20 -20.50 10.52 -4.87
C LEU A 20 -19.98 11.39 -3.73
N ASP A 21 -20.05 12.71 -3.85
CA ASP A 21 -19.59 13.63 -2.80
C ASP A 21 -20.42 13.48 -1.50
N GLU A 22 -21.72 13.26 -1.58
CA GLU A 22 -22.56 12.96 -0.41
C GLU A 22 -22.14 11.65 0.28
N LEU A 23 -21.87 10.59 -0.48
CA LEU A 23 -21.46 9.29 0.05
C LEU A 23 -20.03 9.29 0.61
N VAL A 24 -19.19 10.17 0.07
CA VAL A 24 -17.78 10.30 0.44
C VAL A 24 -17.58 11.14 1.69
N ALA A 25 -18.49 12.07 2.00
CA ALA A 25 -18.42 12.96 3.16
C ALA A 25 -17.97 12.30 4.49
N PRO A 26 -18.49 11.14 4.93
CA PRO A 26 -18.03 10.50 6.17
C PRO A 26 -16.60 9.95 6.12
N TYR A 27 -16.05 9.74 4.92
CA TYR A 27 -14.73 9.15 4.68
C TYR A 27 -13.66 10.20 4.33
N GLU A 28 -13.97 11.50 4.38
CA GLU A 28 -13.04 12.54 3.94
C GLU A 28 -11.73 12.60 4.74
N ASN A 29 -11.78 12.26 6.04
CA ASN A 29 -10.56 12.15 6.85
C ASN A 29 -9.63 11.04 6.33
N ALA A 30 -10.20 9.89 5.96
CA ALA A 30 -9.43 8.77 5.41
C ALA A 30 -8.90 9.13 4.02
N ILE A 31 -9.68 9.80 3.18
CA ILE A 31 -9.26 10.25 1.85
C ILE A 31 -8.10 11.23 1.95
N SER A 32 -8.24 12.25 2.79
CA SER A 32 -7.18 13.24 3.03
C SER A 32 -5.91 12.58 3.53
N LEU A 33 -6.02 11.57 4.39
CA LEU A 33 -4.90 10.77 4.86
C LEU A 33 -4.21 10.02 3.71
N LEU A 34 -4.98 9.33 2.85
CA LEU A 34 -4.42 8.58 1.72
C LEU A 34 -3.79 9.49 0.66
N CYS A 35 -4.32 10.69 0.44
CA CYS A 35 -3.75 11.68 -0.47
C CYS A 35 -2.35 12.18 -0.04
N THR A 36 -1.91 11.92 1.20
CA THR A 36 -0.52 12.20 1.62
C THR A 36 0.49 11.29 0.92
N ILE A 37 0.06 10.14 0.40
CA ILE A 37 0.92 9.23 -0.35
C ILE A 37 1.19 9.81 -1.75
N PRO A 38 2.46 9.93 -2.16
CA PRO A 38 2.76 10.48 -3.48
C PRO A 38 2.21 9.55 -4.57
N GLY A 39 1.40 10.12 -5.46
CA GLY A 39 0.75 9.41 -6.57
C GLY A 39 -0.66 8.92 -6.27
N ILE A 40 -1.19 9.12 -5.06
CA ILE A 40 -2.62 8.92 -4.76
C ILE A 40 -3.31 10.28 -4.82
N ASP A 41 -4.31 10.37 -5.69
CA ASP A 41 -5.20 11.54 -5.80
C ASP A 41 -6.58 11.22 -5.21
N ARG A 42 -7.42 12.24 -4.98
CA ARG A 42 -8.76 12.09 -4.37
C ARG A 42 -9.59 10.98 -5.04
N ALA A 43 -9.67 10.98 -6.36
CA ALA A 43 -10.43 9.97 -7.10
C ALA A 43 -9.87 8.54 -6.90
N SER A 44 -8.54 8.40 -6.81
CA SER A 44 -7.89 7.12 -6.55
C SER A 44 -8.11 6.66 -5.11
N ALA A 45 -8.05 7.58 -4.14
CA ALA A 45 -8.35 7.30 -2.74
C ALA A 45 -9.81 6.83 -2.56
N ILE A 46 -10.77 7.48 -3.21
CA ILE A 46 -12.18 7.05 -3.22
C ILE A 46 -12.30 5.63 -3.78
N THR A 47 -11.65 5.35 -4.91
CA THR A 47 -11.68 4.01 -5.53
C THR A 47 -11.07 2.94 -4.62
N ILE A 48 -10.00 3.27 -3.90
CA ILE A 48 -9.37 2.34 -2.96
C ILE A 48 -10.32 2.07 -1.78
N ILE A 49 -10.88 3.13 -1.17
CA ILE A 49 -11.79 3.02 -0.03
C ILE A 49 -13.09 2.31 -0.43
N SER A 50 -13.62 2.53 -1.64
CA SER A 50 -14.82 1.83 -2.10
C SER A 50 -14.61 0.31 -2.26
N GLU A 51 -13.38 -0.12 -2.53
CA GLU A 51 -13.05 -1.54 -2.69
C GLU A 51 -12.69 -2.23 -1.36
N ILE A 52 -11.95 -1.55 -0.47
CA ILE A 52 -11.41 -2.16 0.76
C ILE A 52 -12.15 -1.74 2.04
N GLY A 53 -12.92 -0.65 2.00
CA GLY A 53 -13.52 -0.01 3.18
C GLY A 53 -12.50 0.74 4.04
N THR A 54 -12.93 1.25 5.19
CA THR A 54 -12.05 1.86 6.20
C THR A 54 -11.68 0.91 7.33
N ASP A 55 -12.47 -0.16 7.52
CA ASP A 55 -12.25 -1.13 8.58
C ASP A 55 -11.24 -2.20 8.17
N MET A 56 -9.99 -2.05 8.62
CA MET A 56 -8.91 -2.98 8.33
C MET A 56 -9.02 -4.32 9.09
N THR A 57 -9.88 -4.41 10.13
CA THR A 57 -10.05 -5.64 10.91
C THR A 57 -10.57 -6.80 10.06
N GLN A 58 -11.32 -6.49 8.99
CA GLN A 58 -11.83 -7.49 8.03
C GLN A 58 -10.72 -8.31 7.38
N PHE A 59 -9.54 -7.71 7.14
CA PHE A 59 -8.42 -8.37 6.50
C PHE A 59 -7.45 -9.01 7.49
N ASN A 60 -7.45 -8.58 8.76
CA ASN A 60 -6.54 -9.00 9.84
C ASN A 60 -5.04 -8.73 9.62
N SER A 61 -4.58 -8.67 8.37
CA SER A 61 -3.19 -8.41 7.99
C SER A 61 -3.10 -7.75 6.62
N SER A 62 -2.07 -6.92 6.42
CA SER A 62 -1.77 -6.28 5.13
C SER A 62 -1.47 -7.29 4.02
N GLU A 63 -0.91 -8.46 4.36
CA GLU A 63 -0.62 -9.53 3.40
C GLU A 63 -1.88 -10.14 2.82
N ARG A 64 -2.89 -10.38 3.66
CA ARG A 64 -4.21 -10.88 3.22
C ARG A 64 -4.89 -9.86 2.32
N LEU A 65 -4.82 -8.56 2.64
CA LEU A 65 -5.31 -7.50 1.76
C LEU A 65 -4.60 -7.53 0.40
N CYS A 66 -3.27 -7.67 0.37
CA CYS A 66 -2.50 -7.75 -0.87
C CYS A 66 -2.84 -9.00 -1.70
N CYS A 67 -3.13 -10.12 -1.04
CA CYS A 67 -3.62 -11.34 -1.70
C CYS A 67 -5.03 -11.14 -2.27
N TRP A 68 -5.94 -10.50 -1.52
CA TRP A 68 -7.29 -10.16 -1.96
C TRP A 68 -7.27 -9.24 -3.20
N ALA A 69 -6.41 -8.23 -3.19
CA ALA A 69 -6.18 -7.32 -4.32
C ALA A 69 -5.49 -7.97 -5.54
N GLY A 70 -5.08 -9.25 -5.42
CA GLY A 70 -4.42 -9.99 -6.49
C GLY A 70 -3.04 -9.46 -6.88
N LEU A 71 -2.32 -8.87 -5.92
CA LEU A 71 -0.94 -8.37 -6.07
C LEU A 71 0.11 -9.43 -5.73
N THR A 72 -0.31 -10.52 -5.09
CA THR A 72 0.56 -11.65 -4.72
C THR A 72 0.44 -12.78 -5.77
N PRO A 73 1.53 -13.48 -6.11
CA PRO A 73 1.45 -14.72 -6.89
C PRO A 73 0.55 -15.75 -6.19
N GLY A 74 -0.18 -16.56 -6.96
CA GLY A 74 -0.95 -17.67 -6.37
C GLY A 74 -0.04 -18.68 -5.67
N ASN A 75 -0.59 -19.52 -4.79
CA ASN A 75 0.13 -20.67 -4.25
C ASN A 75 -0.33 -21.93 -5.00
N ASN A 76 0.51 -22.47 -5.90
CA ASN A 76 0.22 -23.70 -6.63
C ASN A 76 1.25 -24.75 -6.26
N GLU A 77 0.90 -25.56 -5.27
CA GLU A 77 1.69 -26.65 -4.76
C GLU A 77 0.92 -27.96 -4.96
N SER A 78 1.57 -28.93 -5.60
CA SER A 78 1.01 -30.27 -5.79
C SER A 78 2.08 -31.30 -5.44
N ALA A 79 1.76 -32.26 -4.59
CA ALA A 79 2.69 -33.29 -4.12
C ALA A 79 4.05 -32.72 -3.65
N GLY A 80 4.02 -31.63 -2.87
CA GLY A 80 5.22 -30.99 -2.29
C GLY A 80 6.10 -30.22 -3.29
N LYS A 81 5.72 -30.12 -4.57
CA LYS A 81 6.44 -29.34 -5.57
C LYS A 81 5.76 -28.00 -5.80
N LYS A 82 6.50 -26.90 -5.54
CA LYS A 82 6.05 -25.53 -5.80
C LYS A 82 6.25 -25.17 -7.26
N LYS A 83 5.15 -24.85 -7.95
CA LYS A 83 5.17 -24.46 -9.37
C LYS A 83 5.31 -22.95 -9.51
N SER A 84 5.99 -22.49 -10.57
CA SER A 84 6.03 -21.08 -10.93
C SER A 84 4.64 -20.61 -11.35
N VAL A 85 4.18 -19.49 -10.79
CA VAL A 85 2.81 -19.01 -10.91
C VAL A 85 2.77 -17.52 -11.21
N ARG A 86 1.76 -17.14 -11.99
CA ARG A 86 1.46 -15.75 -12.31
C ARG A 86 0.65 -15.13 -11.16
N ILE A 87 0.62 -13.80 -11.13
CA ILE A 87 -0.31 -13.06 -10.27
C ILE A 87 -1.75 -13.42 -10.62
N THR A 88 -2.62 -13.43 -9.62
CA THR A 88 -4.03 -13.78 -9.79
C THR A 88 -4.76 -12.68 -10.58
N ARG A 89 -5.91 -13.01 -11.17
CA ARG A 89 -6.80 -12.02 -11.84
C ARG A 89 -7.71 -11.27 -10.86
N ALA A 90 -7.57 -11.50 -9.54
CA ALA A 90 -8.35 -10.83 -8.51
C ALA A 90 -8.09 -9.31 -8.46
N GLY A 91 -9.00 -8.53 -7.88
CA GLY A 91 -8.90 -7.06 -7.81
C GLY A 91 -9.05 -6.38 -9.16
N VAL A 92 -10.18 -6.60 -9.85
CA VAL A 92 -10.44 -6.09 -11.20
C VAL A 92 -10.40 -4.55 -11.26
N TYR A 93 -10.90 -3.88 -10.22
CA TYR A 93 -10.92 -2.42 -10.13
C TYR A 93 -9.75 -1.88 -9.31
N LEU A 94 -9.46 -2.48 -8.15
CA LEU A 94 -8.39 -2.02 -7.27
C LEU A 94 -6.99 -2.08 -7.91
N LYS A 95 -6.67 -3.15 -8.63
CA LYS A 95 -5.31 -3.34 -9.17
C LYS A 95 -4.97 -2.35 -10.29
N PRO A 96 -5.82 -2.11 -11.31
CA PRO A 96 -5.57 -1.04 -12.27
C PRO A 96 -5.44 0.33 -11.62
N ALA A 97 -6.29 0.66 -10.64
CA ALA A 97 -6.23 1.93 -9.91
C ALA A 97 -4.89 2.09 -9.18
N LEU A 98 -4.44 1.06 -8.46
CA LEU A 98 -3.13 1.07 -7.81
C LEU A 98 -1.98 1.19 -8.82
N VAL A 99 -2.06 0.53 -9.98
CA VAL A 99 -1.03 0.65 -11.01
C VAL A 99 -0.97 2.08 -11.57
N GLN A 100 -2.11 2.75 -11.75
CA GLN A 100 -2.16 4.17 -12.12
C GLN A 100 -1.52 5.04 -11.04
N CYS A 101 -1.80 4.77 -9.75
CA CYS A 101 -1.15 5.46 -8.64
C CYS A 101 0.37 5.27 -8.67
N VAL A 102 0.85 4.04 -8.92
CA VAL A 102 2.29 3.76 -9.07
C VAL A 102 2.90 4.57 -10.21
N HIS A 103 2.19 4.69 -11.33
CA HIS A 103 2.66 5.49 -12.47
C HIS A 103 2.85 6.96 -12.08
N ALA A 104 1.90 7.54 -11.36
CA ALA A 104 1.99 8.89 -10.84
C ALA A 104 3.12 9.01 -9.79
N ALA A 105 3.20 8.07 -8.86
CA ALA A 105 4.21 8.03 -7.80
C ALA A 105 5.65 7.97 -8.34
N VAL A 106 5.89 7.18 -9.38
CA VAL A 106 7.22 7.04 -10.01
C VAL A 106 7.60 8.28 -10.83
N LYS A 107 6.61 9.02 -11.35
CA LYS A 107 6.82 10.26 -12.10
C LYS A 107 6.94 11.49 -11.18
N SER A 108 6.46 11.40 -9.94
CA SER A 108 6.49 12.50 -8.99
C SER A 108 7.91 12.96 -8.69
N THR A 109 8.13 14.27 -8.75
CA THR A 109 9.40 14.92 -8.43
C THR A 109 9.53 15.20 -6.93
N THR A 110 8.41 15.21 -6.19
CA THR A 110 8.37 15.56 -4.77
C THR A 110 9.15 14.58 -3.90
N THR A 111 9.14 13.29 -4.25
CA THR A 111 9.84 12.26 -3.47
C THR A 111 10.38 11.16 -4.38
N PRO A 112 11.71 10.98 -4.48
CA PRO A 112 12.31 9.99 -5.40
C PRO A 112 12.23 8.54 -4.89
N TYR A 113 11.69 8.29 -3.69
CA TYR A 113 11.65 6.99 -3.03
C TYR A 113 11.09 5.86 -3.91
N TYR A 114 9.86 6.02 -4.43
CA TYR A 114 9.22 4.99 -5.25
C TYR A 114 9.89 4.81 -6.61
N LYS A 115 10.46 5.89 -7.17
CA LYS A 115 11.24 5.85 -8.41
C LYS A 115 12.49 5.00 -8.23
N ASN A 116 13.31 5.29 -7.21
CA ASN A 116 14.54 4.56 -6.89
C ASN A 116 14.27 3.07 -6.66
N LYS A 117 13.24 2.75 -5.88
CA LYS A 117 12.85 1.35 -5.60
C LYS A 117 12.36 0.65 -6.88
N CYS A 118 11.55 1.32 -7.69
CA CYS A 118 11.05 0.77 -8.96
C CYS A 118 12.19 0.46 -9.93
N GLU A 119 13.14 1.39 -10.09
CA GLU A 119 14.32 1.21 -10.96
C GLU A 119 15.19 0.04 -10.49
N ARG A 120 15.46 -0.07 -9.18
CA ARG A 120 16.24 -1.18 -8.59
C ARG A 120 15.60 -2.54 -8.83
N ILE A 121 14.26 -2.64 -8.74
CA ILE A 121 13.54 -3.89 -9.01
C ILE A 121 13.46 -4.15 -10.52
N ALA A 122 13.25 -3.11 -11.32
CA ALA A 122 13.14 -3.21 -12.77
C ALA A 122 14.43 -3.75 -13.41
N LYS A 123 15.60 -3.33 -12.91
CA LYS A 123 16.91 -3.84 -13.35
C LYS A 123 17.05 -5.37 -13.18
N ARG A 124 16.48 -5.94 -12.11
CA ARG A 124 16.62 -7.38 -11.79
C ARG A 124 15.47 -8.26 -12.31
N ARG A 125 14.23 -7.75 -12.30
CA ARG A 125 13.01 -8.56 -12.52
C ARG A 125 12.11 -8.04 -13.65
N GLY A 126 12.47 -6.91 -14.27
CA GLY A 126 11.72 -6.27 -15.34
C GLY A 126 10.67 -5.26 -14.87
N LYS A 127 10.34 -4.31 -15.75
CA LYS A 127 9.49 -3.14 -15.45
C LYS A 127 8.08 -3.50 -14.97
N LYS A 128 7.44 -4.51 -15.58
CA LYS A 128 6.07 -4.94 -15.20
C LYS A 128 6.02 -5.48 -13.77
N ARG A 129 6.99 -6.32 -13.40
CA ARG A 129 7.09 -6.89 -12.05
C ARG A 129 7.44 -5.83 -11.00
N ALA A 130 8.27 -4.85 -11.39
CA ALA A 130 8.58 -3.71 -10.52
C ALA A 130 7.34 -2.90 -10.15
N LYS A 131 6.48 -2.55 -11.11
CA LYS A 131 5.24 -1.81 -10.82
C LYS A 131 4.31 -2.55 -9.87
N ILE A 132 4.13 -3.86 -10.04
CA ILE A 132 3.31 -4.67 -9.13
C ILE A 132 3.92 -4.72 -7.72
N ALA A 133 5.24 -4.79 -7.60
CA ALA A 133 5.90 -4.72 -6.30
C ALA A 133 5.66 -3.36 -5.61
N ILE A 134 5.73 -2.25 -6.35
CA ILE A 134 5.41 -0.92 -5.79
C ILE A 134 3.91 -0.81 -5.45
N ALA A 135 3.01 -1.36 -6.26
CA ALA A 135 1.58 -1.41 -5.94
C ALA A 135 1.32 -2.17 -4.61
N ARG A 136 2.02 -3.29 -4.39
CA ARG A 136 1.95 -4.03 -3.12
C ARG A 136 2.47 -3.19 -1.94
N MET A 137 3.57 -2.45 -2.13
CA MET A 137 4.10 -1.55 -1.11
C MET A 137 3.11 -0.42 -0.78
N LEU A 138 2.50 0.20 -1.79
CA LEU A 138 1.47 1.23 -1.61
C LEU A 138 0.28 0.68 -0.83
N LEU A 139 -0.26 -0.48 -1.22
CA LEU A 139 -1.41 -1.07 -0.54
C LEU A 139 -1.09 -1.47 0.91
N THR A 140 0.15 -1.89 1.18
CA THR A 140 0.62 -2.15 2.55
C THR A 140 0.67 -0.87 3.37
N ALA A 141 1.13 0.24 2.79
CA ALA A 141 1.12 1.55 3.43
C ALA A 141 -0.31 2.03 3.72
N VAL A 142 -1.22 1.89 2.75
CA VAL A 142 -2.66 2.20 2.91
C VAL A 142 -3.25 1.43 4.11
N TYR A 143 -3.02 0.12 4.19
CA TYR A 143 -3.49 -0.69 5.32
C TYR A 143 -2.98 -0.16 6.66
N GLN A 144 -1.68 0.17 6.73
CA GLN A 144 -1.08 0.65 7.96
C GLN A 144 -1.64 2.01 8.37
N MET A 145 -1.74 2.94 7.42
CA MET A 145 -2.27 4.28 7.64
C MET A 145 -3.74 4.25 8.08
N LEU A 146 -4.56 3.39 7.49
CA LEU A 146 -5.96 3.24 7.92
C LEU A 146 -6.07 2.57 9.30
N SER A 147 -5.14 1.68 9.66
CA SER A 147 -5.13 1.05 10.98
C SER A 147 -4.62 1.96 12.10
N THR A 148 -3.76 2.94 11.81
CA THR A 148 -3.10 3.79 12.82
C THR A 148 -3.58 5.22 12.83
N GLY A 149 -4.10 5.71 11.70
CA GLY A 149 -4.38 7.12 11.48
C GLY A 149 -3.12 7.97 11.26
N GLU A 150 -1.93 7.35 11.11
CA GLU A 150 -0.69 8.07 10.89
C GLU A 150 -0.50 8.46 9.42
N THR A 151 0.12 9.61 9.19
CA THR A 151 0.41 10.13 7.84
C THR A 151 1.50 9.33 7.14
N TRP A 152 1.53 9.41 5.82
CA TRP A 152 2.55 8.71 5.04
C TRP A 152 3.94 9.26 5.32
N ASN A 153 4.81 8.41 5.88
CA ASN A 153 6.22 8.68 6.07
C ASN A 153 7.05 7.60 5.36
N HIS A 154 7.99 8.02 4.52
CA HIS A 154 9.01 7.12 3.97
C HIS A 154 10.27 7.20 4.83
N CYS A 155 10.88 6.05 5.12
CA CYS A 155 12.22 6.05 5.71
C CYS A 155 13.18 6.69 4.71
N LYS A 156 13.92 7.72 5.14
CA LYS A 156 14.98 8.34 4.34
C LYS A 156 16.01 7.27 3.93
N ASP A 157 16.58 7.42 2.75
CA ASP A 157 17.26 6.40 1.94
C ASP A 157 18.48 5.67 2.58
N ASP A 158 18.83 5.93 3.84
CA ASP A 158 19.96 5.28 4.52
C ASP A 158 19.65 3.88 5.08
N LEU A 159 18.37 3.52 5.24
CA LEU A 159 17.97 2.17 5.67
C LEU A 159 17.35 1.42 4.49
N THR A 160 18.18 0.64 3.80
CA THR A 160 17.70 -0.33 2.80
C THR A 160 17.03 -1.53 3.47
N VAL A 161 15.83 -1.33 4.01
CA VAL A 161 15.02 -2.45 4.51
C VAL A 161 14.57 -3.29 3.31
N PHE A 162 15.24 -4.44 3.15
CA PHE A 162 14.77 -5.54 2.33
C PHE A 162 13.59 -6.18 3.07
N TYR A 163 12.36 -5.82 2.69
CA TYR A 163 11.20 -6.60 3.10
C TYR A 163 11.25 -7.97 2.42
N GLY A 164 11.80 -8.92 3.17
CA GLY A 164 11.70 -10.35 2.99
C GLY A 164 12.19 -10.94 4.30
N HIS A 165 11.25 -11.24 5.21
CA HIS A 165 11.44 -12.00 6.45
C HIS A 165 12.81 -11.81 7.17
N ASP A 166 12.78 -11.08 8.29
CA ASP A 166 13.59 -11.34 9.51
C ASP A 166 15.04 -10.86 9.70
N TYR A 167 15.63 -9.92 8.94
CA TYR A 167 17.05 -9.54 9.19
C TYR A 167 17.42 -8.04 9.31
N ALA A 168 16.47 -7.10 9.42
CA ALA A 168 16.82 -5.66 9.47
C ALA A 168 16.26 -4.90 10.68
N ALA A 169 15.77 -5.60 11.70
CA ALA A 169 15.29 -4.99 12.93
C ALA A 169 16.41 -4.41 13.80
N MET A 170 17.57 -5.09 13.86
CA MET A 170 18.63 -4.80 14.82
C MET A 170 19.56 -3.66 14.36
N GLU A 171 19.81 -3.56 13.06
CA GLU A 171 20.58 -2.45 12.46
C GLU A 171 19.84 -1.10 12.57
N GLY A 172 18.51 -1.12 12.47
CA GLY A 172 17.68 0.09 12.65
C GLY A 172 17.69 0.64 14.08
N LEU A 173 17.81 -0.25 15.09
CA LEU A 173 17.90 0.12 16.50
C LEU A 173 19.24 0.79 16.83
N LEU A 174 20.35 0.27 16.30
CA LEU A 174 21.69 0.83 16.49
C LEU A 174 21.89 2.17 15.78
N ALA A 175 21.11 2.43 14.72
CA ALA A 175 21.13 3.68 13.98
C ALA A 175 20.21 4.78 14.54
N GLY A 176 19.55 4.55 15.68
CA GLY A 176 18.68 5.54 16.34
C GLY A 176 17.39 5.86 15.58
N ALA A 177 16.81 4.87 14.89
CA ALA A 177 15.55 5.06 14.17
C ALA A 177 14.33 4.93 15.11
N ASP A 178 13.58 6.02 15.29
CA ASP A 178 12.35 6.09 16.09
C ASP A 178 11.10 5.57 15.34
N GLY A 179 11.29 4.59 14.45
CA GLY A 179 10.27 4.10 13.53
C GLY A 179 9.44 2.94 14.09
N TRP A 180 8.13 3.14 14.12
CA TRP A 180 7.04 2.20 14.44
C TRP A 180 7.30 0.72 14.06
N LEU A 181 7.45 -0.14 15.08
CA LEU A 181 7.64 -1.60 14.95
C LEU A 181 6.44 -2.35 15.54
N SER A 182 5.31 -2.35 14.83
CA SER A 182 4.18 -3.22 15.16
C SER A 182 4.53 -4.69 14.87
N GLY A 183 5.12 -5.36 15.86
CA GLY A 183 5.45 -6.80 15.81
C GLY A 183 6.72 -7.23 16.54
N PHE A 184 7.54 -6.28 17.01
CA PHE A 184 8.84 -6.58 17.64
C PHE A 184 8.83 -7.55 18.84
N PRO A 185 7.84 -7.52 19.76
CA PRO A 185 7.94 -8.31 20.99
C PRO A 185 7.80 -9.83 20.79
N ALA A 186 7.16 -10.26 19.69
CA ALA A 186 6.89 -11.68 19.43
C ALA A 186 8.09 -12.43 18.83
N VAL A 187 9.07 -11.70 18.26
CA VAL A 187 10.18 -12.27 17.48
C VAL A 187 11.49 -12.36 18.29
N LEU A 188 11.58 -11.69 19.44
CA LEU A 188 12.80 -11.71 20.26
C LEU A 188 12.91 -12.99 21.13
N PRO A 189 14.08 -13.68 21.15
CA PRO A 189 14.39 -14.67 22.18
C PRO A 189 14.23 -14.07 23.58
N LYS A 190 13.78 -14.85 24.57
CA LYS A 190 13.48 -14.38 25.95
C LYS A 190 14.60 -13.54 26.59
N GLN A 191 15.84 -13.77 26.18
CA GLN A 191 17.04 -13.05 26.66
C GLN A 191 17.09 -11.59 26.20
N CYS A 192 16.62 -11.28 24.99
CA CYS A 192 16.64 -9.93 24.42
C CYS A 192 15.50 -9.04 24.96
N ARG A 193 14.39 -9.63 25.44
CA ARG A 193 13.27 -8.90 26.05
C ARG A 193 13.69 -8.18 27.34
N ARG A 194 14.55 -8.81 28.15
CA ARG A 194 15.11 -8.21 29.37
C ARG A 194 15.98 -6.98 29.12
N LEU A 195 16.67 -6.93 27.98
CA LEU A 195 17.49 -5.78 27.59
C LEU A 195 16.64 -4.62 27.08
N GLN A 196 15.54 -4.92 26.38
CA GLN A 196 14.55 -3.93 25.98
C GLN A 196 13.88 -3.29 27.21
N ASP A 197 13.39 -4.10 28.15
CA ASP A 197 12.78 -3.62 29.39
C ASP A 197 13.74 -2.76 30.24
N ALA A 198 15.04 -3.10 30.25
CA ALA A 198 16.08 -2.32 30.94
C ALA A 198 16.40 -0.97 30.27
N CYS A 199 16.26 -0.86 28.95
CA CYS A 199 16.46 0.40 28.23
C CYS A 199 15.26 1.35 28.32
N PHE A 200 14.03 0.82 28.46
CA PHE A 200 12.81 1.61 28.58
C PHE A 200 12.42 1.95 30.03
N ALA A 201 13.12 1.41 31.03
CA ALA A 201 12.88 1.68 32.46
C ALA A 201 13.58 2.96 32.99
N LYS A 202 13.68 4.02 32.18
CA LYS A 202 14.10 5.36 32.63
C LYS A 202 12.96 6.35 32.51
#